data_AF-A0A8S1CNR6-F1
#
_entry.id   AF-A0A8S1CNR6-F1
#
_cell.length_a   1.000
_cell.length_b   1.000
_cell.length_c   1.000
_cell.angle_alpha   90.00
_cell.angle_beta   90.00
_cell.angle_gamma   90.00
#
_symmetry.space_group_name_H-M   'P 1'
#
loop_
_entity.id
_entity.type
_entity.pdbx_description
1 polymer ?
#
loop_
_entity_poly.entity_id
_entity_poly.type
_entity_poly.pdbx_seq_one_letter_code
_entity_poly.pdbx_strand_id
1 'polypeptide(L)'
;MSMLRREVLHHFKSLLRASQTAFKEDAQALTASRKKINEEYKSKKHVKDQDSIIELLKFSKDVETELKQNVIQAKEKSPGKFGIYFPID
;
A
#
# COMPACT_ATOMS: atom_id res chain seq x y z
N MET A 1 16.76 16.16 9.42
CA MET A 1 16.25 14.91 8.80
C MET A 1 16.84 14.81 7.40
N SER A 2 17.48 13.69 7.01
CA SER A 2 18.02 13.54 5.65
C SER A 2 16.90 13.47 4.61
N MET A 3 17.17 13.95 3.39
CA MET A 3 16.19 13.96 2.28
C MET A 3 15.69 12.55 1.96
N LEU A 4 16.59 11.57 1.93
CA LEU A 4 16.27 10.16 1.68
C LEU A 4 15.33 9.57 2.74
N ARG A 5 15.55 9.88 4.03
CA ARG A 5 14.65 9.43 5.11
C ARG A 5 13.25 10.00 4.95
N ARG A 6 13.14 11.26 4.52
CA ARG A 6 11.85 11.91 4.27
C ARG A 6 11.11 11.21 3.12
N GLU A 7 11.81 10.86 2.04
CA GLU A 7 11.24 10.14 0.90
C GLU A 7 10.75 8.75 1.30
N VAL A 8 11.56 7.98 2.05
CA VAL A 8 11.14 6.66 2.56
C VAL A 8 9.85 6.75 3.36
N LEU A 9 9.74 7.72 4.27
CA LEU A 9 8.54 7.91 5.08
C LEU A 9 7.35 8.41 4.25
N HIS A 10 7.60 9.19 3.20
CA HIS A 10 6.56 9.63 2.27
C HIS A 10 5.95 8.44 1.52
N HIS A 11 6.78 7.61 0.89
CA HIS A 11 6.32 6.40 0.16
C HIS A 11 5.61 5.43 1.10
N PHE A 12 6.14 5.20 2.30
CA PHE A 12 5.49 4.35 3.31
C PHE A 12 4.06 4.81 3.63
N LYS A 13 3.88 6.12 3.90
CA LYS A 13 2.55 6.69 4.19
C LYS A 13 1.66 6.69 2.95
N SER A 14 2.21 6.92 1.77
CA SER A 14 1.47 6.90 0.50
C SER A 14 0.87 5.51 0.23
N LEU A 15 1.69 4.47 0.41
CA LEU A 15 1.27 3.07 0.23
C LEU A 15 0.20 2.64 1.24
N LEU A 16 0.33 3.06 2.51
CA LEU A 16 -0.71 2.82 3.52
C LEU A 16 -2.04 3.48 3.15
N ARG A 17 -2.02 4.70 2.61
CA ARG A 17 -3.24 5.38 2.14
C ARG A 17 -3.84 4.68 0.91
N ALA A 18 -3.01 4.24 -0.03
CA ALA A 18 -3.48 3.47 -1.18
C ALA A 18 -4.20 2.19 -0.73
N SER A 19 -3.66 1.48 0.26
CA SER A 19 -4.31 0.30 0.86
C SER A 19 -5.65 0.66 1.53
N GLN A 20 -5.73 1.81 2.21
CA GLN A 20 -6.98 2.27 2.83
C GLN A 20 -8.08 2.56 1.81
N THR A 21 -7.71 3.13 0.66
CA THR A 21 -8.65 3.37 -0.43
C THR A 21 -9.09 2.08 -1.11
N ALA A 22 -8.14 1.17 -1.39
CA ALA A 22 -8.42 -0.09 -2.10
C ALA A 22 -9.26 -1.08 -1.27
N PHE A 23 -9.12 -1.08 0.06
CA PHE A 23 -9.77 -2.03 0.97
C PHE A 23 -10.77 -1.34 1.91
N LYS A 24 -11.51 -0.35 1.41
CA LYS A 24 -12.43 0.45 2.23
C LYS A 24 -13.44 -0.43 2.95
N GLU A 25 -13.58 -0.22 4.27
CA GLU A 25 -14.48 -1.00 5.16
C GLU A 25 -14.18 -2.51 5.25
N ASP A 26 -13.09 -3.00 4.65
CA ASP A 26 -12.61 -4.37 4.82
C ASP A 26 -11.56 -4.43 5.92
N ALA A 27 -12.00 -4.57 7.17
CA ALA A 27 -11.10 -4.57 8.33
C ALA A 27 -10.03 -5.67 8.26
N GLN A 28 -10.35 -6.82 7.65
CA GLN A 28 -9.42 -7.93 7.52
C GLN A 28 -8.32 -7.60 6.51
N ALA A 29 -8.68 -7.13 5.32
CA ALA A 29 -7.73 -6.74 4.29
C ALA A 29 -6.90 -5.51 4.71
N LEU A 30 -7.51 -4.53 5.39
CA LEU A 30 -6.80 -3.38 5.97
C LEU A 30 -5.75 -3.79 7.01
N THR A 31 -6.09 -4.76 7.87
CA THR A 31 -5.15 -5.27 8.88
C THR A 31 -4.02 -6.06 8.23
N ALA A 32 -4.34 -6.93 7.28
CA ALA A 32 -3.36 -7.75 6.55
C ALA A 32 -2.38 -6.88 5.74
N SER A 33 -2.89 -5.92 4.96
CA SER A 33 -2.07 -4.98 4.19
C SER A 33 -1.16 -4.15 5.09
N ARG A 34 -1.70 -3.56 6.17
CA ARG A 34 -0.91 -2.81 7.15
C ARG A 34 0.19 -3.67 7.78
N LYS A 35 -0.10 -4.92 8.12
CA LYS A 35 0.90 -5.84 8.69
C LYS A 35 2.01 -6.10 7.68
N LYS A 36 1.67 -6.49 6.44
CA LYS A 36 2.63 -6.80 5.38
C LYS A 36 3.52 -5.61 5.03
N ILE A 37 2.95 -4.41 4.87
CA ILE A 37 3.71 -3.18 4.60
C ILE A 37 4.70 -2.89 5.75
N ASN A 38 4.27 -3.02 7.00
CA ASN A 38 5.17 -2.81 8.14
C ASN A 38 6.30 -3.85 8.20
N GLU A 39 6.00 -5.12 7.91
CA GLU A 39 6.99 -6.20 7.89
C GLU A 39 8.05 -5.94 6.83
N GLU A 40 7.66 -5.61 5.59
CA GLU A 40 8.60 -5.32 4.51
C GLU A 40 9.52 -4.13 4.84
N TYR A 41 8.94 -3.00 5.28
CA TYR A 41 9.73 -1.82 5.64
C TYR A 41 10.66 -2.07 6.84
N LYS A 42 10.21 -2.85 7.83
CA LYS A 42 11.06 -3.24 8.96
C LYS A 42 12.20 -4.16 8.51
N SER A 43 11.91 -5.13 7.66
CA SER A 43 12.91 -6.09 7.16
C SER A 43 14.03 -5.36 6.40
N LYS A 44 13.72 -4.29 5.67
CA LYS A 44 14.68 -3.51 4.87
C LYS A 44 15.31 -2.32 5.61
N LYS A 45 14.98 -2.07 6.89
CA LYS A 45 15.48 -0.92 7.67
C LYS A 45 17.02 -0.84 7.79
N HIS A 46 17.71 -1.97 7.61
CA HIS A 46 19.17 -2.07 7.72
C HIS A 46 19.91 -1.74 6.41
N VAL A 47 19.20 -1.55 5.29
CA VAL A 47 19.79 -1.18 4.01
C VAL A 47 20.35 0.24 4.11
N LYS A 48 21.64 0.40 3.78
CA LYS A 48 22.37 1.68 3.84
C LYS A 48 22.83 2.19 2.47
N ASP A 49 22.92 1.29 1.50
CA ASP A 49 23.26 1.63 0.13
C ASP A 49 22.16 2.48 -0.51
N GLN A 50 22.55 3.61 -1.09
CA GLN A 50 21.59 4.60 -1.58
C GLN A 50 20.83 4.10 -2.82
N ASP A 51 21.52 3.41 -3.73
CA ASP A 51 20.93 2.89 -4.96
C ASP A 51 19.90 1.80 -4.63
N SER A 52 20.23 0.90 -3.71
CA SER A 52 19.31 -0.10 -3.16
C SER A 52 18.06 0.54 -2.54
N ILE A 53 18.20 1.66 -1.82
CA ILE A 53 17.05 2.37 -1.25
C ILE A 53 16.18 2.95 -2.37
N ILE A 54 16.78 3.54 -3.40
CA ILE A 54 16.04 4.09 -4.54
C ILE A 54 15.24 3.01 -5.27
N GLU A 55 15.82 1.83 -5.49
CA GLU A 55 15.11 0.69 -6.09
C GLU A 55 13.93 0.22 -5.24
N LEU A 56 14.12 0.13 -3.92
CA LEU A 56 13.02 -0.21 -2.99
C LEU A 56 11.90 0.83 -3.00
N LEU A 57 12.23 2.12 -3.18
CA LEU A 57 11.24 3.19 -3.31
C LEU A 57 10.46 3.11 -4.62
N LYS A 58 11.13 2.78 -5.73
CA LYS A 58 10.47 2.52 -7.03
C LYS A 58 9.50 1.35 -6.89
N PHE A 59 9.96 0.24 -6.34
CA PHE A 59 9.09 -0.92 -6.07
C PHE A 59 7.88 -0.56 -5.20
N SER A 60 8.08 0.19 -4.12
CA SER A 60 6.98 0.67 -3.27
C SER A 60 5.98 1.53 -4.05
N LYS A 61 6.47 2.35 -4.98
CA LYS A 61 5.61 3.18 -5.84
C LYS A 61 4.84 2.36 -6.85
N ASP A 62 5.44 1.33 -7.43
CA ASP A 62 4.77 0.43 -8.38
C ASP A 62 3.63 -0.32 -7.68
N VAL A 63 3.86 -0.82 -6.46
CA VAL A 63 2.81 -1.45 -5.64
C VAL A 63 1.71 -0.44 -5.28
N GLU A 64 2.04 0.81 -4.98
CA GLU A 64 1.05 1.86 -4.75
C GLU A 64 0.15 2.07 -5.98
N THR A 65 0.75 2.11 -7.17
CA THR A 65 0.01 2.25 -8.44
C THR A 65 -0.91 1.07 -8.68
N GLU A 66 -0.42 -0.16 -8.46
CA GLU A 66 -1.20 -1.39 -8.59
C GLU A 66 -2.44 -1.38 -7.68
N LEU A 67 -2.27 -1.00 -6.41
CA LEU A 67 -3.37 -0.90 -5.46
C LEU A 67 -4.41 0.15 -5.87
N LYS A 68 -3.98 1.27 -6.46
CA LYS A 68 -4.90 2.36 -6.85
C LYS A 68 -5.63 2.09 -8.15
N GLN A 69 -4.98 1.43 -9.11
CA GLN A 69 -5.49 1.33 -10.48
C GLN A 69 -6.13 -0.02 -10.76
N ASN A 70 -5.62 -1.10 -10.15
CA ASN A 70 -5.92 -2.46 -10.60
C ASN A 70 -6.67 -3.29 -9.54
N VAL A 71 -6.72 -2.86 -8.28
CA VAL A 71 -7.49 -3.54 -7.23
C VAL A 71 -8.91 -3.01 -7.21
N ILE A 72 -9.91 -3.89 -7.32
CA ILE A 72 -11.33 -3.56 -7.13
C ILE A 72 -11.89 -4.36 -5.96
N GLN A 73 -12.84 -3.78 -5.22
CA GLN A 73 -13.45 -4.44 -4.08
C GLN A 73 -14.90 -4.83 -4.40
N ALA A 74 -15.19 -6.12 -4.36
CA ALA A 74 -16.56 -6.63 -4.42
C ALA A 74 -17.11 -6.74 -2.99
N LYS A 75 -18.23 -6.06 -2.71
CA LYS A 75 -18.92 -6.14 -1.41
C LYS A 75 -20.31 -6.71 -1.60
N GLU A 76 -20.61 -7.78 -0.87
CA GLU A 76 -21.95 -8.37 -0.87
C GLU A 76 -22.97 -7.36 -0.30
N LYS A 77 -24.06 -7.15 -1.03
CA LYS A 77 -25.17 -6.26 -0.65
C LYS A 77 -26.38 -7.03 -0.15
N SER A 78 -26.58 -8.21 -0.70
CA SER A 78 -27.62 -9.18 -0.37
C SER A 78 -27.15 -10.54 -0.86
N PRO A 79 -27.71 -11.66 -0.37
CA PRO A 79 -27.28 -13.01 -0.76
C PRO A 79 -27.12 -13.15 -2.28
N GLY A 80 -25.89 -13.39 -2.73
CA GLY A 80 -25.55 -13.60 -4.14
C GLY A 80 -25.53 -12.34 -5.03
N LYS A 81 -25.64 -11.13 -4.46
CA LYS A 81 -25.49 -9.86 -5.20
C LYS A 81 -24.34 -9.03 -4.62
N PHE A 82 -23.38 -8.70 -5.48
CA PHE A 82 -22.19 -7.95 -5.12
C PHE A 82 -22.17 -6.59 -5.83
N GLY A 83 -21.84 -5.54 -5.08
CA GLY A 83 -21.48 -4.24 -5.64
C GLY A 83 -19.97 -4.16 -5.82
N ILE A 84 -19.52 -3.55 -6.92
CA ILE A 84 -18.10 -3.31 -7.20
C ILE A 84 -17.75 -1.88 -6.79
N TYR A 85 -16.67 -1.75 -6.05
CA TYR A 85 -16.09 -0.49 -5.61
C TYR A 85 -14.74 -0.31 -6.27
N PHE A 86 -14.61 0.76 -7.05
CA PHE A 86 -13.35 1.16 -7.66
C PHE A 86 -12.59 2.06 -6.68
N PRO A 87 -11.25 1.98 -6.60
CA PRO A 87 -10.46 2.85 -5.73
C PRO A 87 -10.39 4.31 -6.18
N ILE A 88 -10.91 4.62 -7.37
CA ILE A 88 -10.81 5.94 -8.01
C ILE A 88 -12.22 6.53 -8.08
N ASP A 89 -12.51 7.47 -7.18
CA ASP A 89 -13.55 8.50 -7.36
C ASP A 89 -12.85 9.81 -7.74
#